data_AF-A0A077Z644-F1
#
_entry.id   AF-A0A077Z644-F1
#
_cell.length_a   1.000
_cell.length_b   1.000
_cell.length_c   1.000
_cell.angle_alpha   90.00
_cell.angle_beta   90.00
_cell.angle_gamma   90.00
#
_symmetry.space_group_name_H-M   'P 1'
#
loop_
_entity.id
_entity.type
_entity.pdbx_description
1 polymer ?
#
loop_
_entity_poly.entity_id
_entity_poly.type
_entity_poly.pdbx_seq_one_letter_code
_entity_poly.pdbx_strand_id
1 'polypeptide(L)'
;MRVVTGVSENGQINGTYSKISMVAAAFQPPTNHSDDVAFVFFIPEVTFNDYVKPVCLPRQHQPPPKSPCALTGISKVQLKETLLLARRMKGYSFGGNQYFRIKDTFDKTGKTHLVGSPLVCRHNGLWTLYGINVPGLAKKRRSTFIELYDKLNSIQDEVQLPVGSNTTHSTSIEHLE
;
A
#
# COMPACT_ATOMS: atom_id res chain seq x y z
N MET A 1 7.29 14.64 10.54
CA MET A 1 7.48 14.11 9.17
C MET A 1 6.49 14.78 8.22
N ARG A 2 6.89 15.12 6.99
CA ARG A 2 6.00 15.69 5.96
C ARG A 2 5.61 14.59 4.98
N VAL A 3 4.36 14.59 4.55
CA VAL A 3 3.83 13.69 3.52
C VAL A 3 3.31 14.53 2.36
N VAL A 4 3.76 14.18 1.16
CA VAL A 4 3.28 14.77 -0.09
C VAL A 4 2.28 13.81 -0.71
N THR A 5 1.08 14.29 -0.98
CA THR A 5 0.04 13.57 -1.74
C THR A 5 -0.14 14.24 -3.10
N GLY A 6 -0.57 13.47 -4.10
CA GLY A 6 -0.91 13.99 -5.42
C GLY A 6 0.31 14.40 -6.25
N VAL A 7 1.22 13.47 -6.53
CA VAL A 7 2.38 13.72 -7.39
C VAL A 7 2.02 13.36 -8.83
N SER A 8 2.32 14.24 -9.80
CA SER A 8 2.02 13.97 -11.21
C SER A 8 2.96 12.92 -11.82
N GLU A 9 2.61 12.45 -13.00
CA GLU A 9 3.39 11.44 -13.77
C GLU A 9 4.85 11.84 -13.99
N ASN A 10 5.12 13.15 -14.16
CA ASN A 10 6.47 13.69 -14.31
C ASN A 10 7.22 13.87 -12.97
N GLY A 11 6.65 13.46 -11.85
CA GLY A 11 7.22 13.60 -10.51
C GLY A 11 7.12 15.00 -9.91
N GLN A 12 6.43 15.94 -10.57
CA GLN A 12 6.31 17.30 -10.04
C GLN A 12 5.26 17.39 -8.93
N ILE A 13 5.58 18.21 -7.93
CA ILE A 13 4.66 18.65 -6.89
C ILE A 13 4.06 19.97 -7.40
N ASN A 14 2.79 19.95 -7.76
CA ASN A 14 2.07 21.12 -8.26
C ASN A 14 1.00 21.49 -7.25
N GLY A 15 0.99 22.75 -6.80
CA GLY A 15 0.05 23.23 -5.78
C GLY A 15 -1.44 23.06 -6.14
N THR A 16 -1.78 22.80 -7.41
CA THR A 16 -3.17 22.55 -7.83
C THR A 16 -3.72 21.20 -7.35
N TYR A 17 -2.90 20.14 -7.36
CA TYR A 17 -3.34 18.78 -7.01
C TYR A 17 -2.48 18.11 -5.94
N SER A 18 -1.31 18.66 -5.64
CA SER A 18 -0.44 18.20 -4.57
C SER A 18 -0.73 18.91 -3.25
N LYS A 19 -0.73 18.15 -2.15
CA LYS A 19 -0.87 18.68 -0.79
C LYS A 19 0.24 18.17 0.11
N ILE A 20 0.81 19.07 0.89
CA ILE A 20 1.76 18.72 1.96
C ILE A 20 0.99 18.68 3.27
N SER A 21 0.96 17.51 3.90
CA SER A 21 0.45 17.33 5.25
C SER A 21 1.57 16.98 6.22
N MET A 22 1.36 17.26 7.50
CA MET A 22 2.24 16.86 8.59
C MET A 22 1.69 15.61 9.27
N VAL A 23 2.57 14.74 9.74
CA VAL A 23 2.17 13.63 10.62
C VAL A 23 1.80 14.22 11.98
N ALA A 24 0.52 14.11 12.34
CA ALA A 24 -0.04 14.53 13.62
C ALA A 24 0.19 13.47 14.71
N ALA A 25 0.00 12.20 14.36
CA ALA A 25 0.19 11.05 15.24
C ALA A 25 0.62 9.82 14.43
N ALA A 26 1.20 8.84 15.12
CA ALA A 26 1.49 7.52 14.56
C ALA A 26 1.05 6.44 15.55
N PHE A 27 0.41 5.41 15.03
CA PHE A 27 0.04 4.20 15.77
C PHE A 27 0.87 3.04 15.26
N GLN A 28 1.51 2.32 16.17
CA GLN A 28 2.21 1.08 15.87
C GLN A 28 1.41 -0.06 16.53
N PRO A 29 1.00 -1.08 15.76
CA PRO A 29 0.32 -2.24 16.34
C PRO A 29 1.13 -2.83 17.50
N PRO A 30 0.50 -3.17 18.64
CA PRO A 30 1.19 -3.85 19.71
C PRO A 30 1.31 -5.32 19.35
N THR A 31 2.38 -5.72 18.65
CA THR A 31 2.77 -7.13 18.56
C THR A 31 4.14 -7.37 19.21
N ASN A 32 4.38 -8.59 19.68
CA ASN A 32 5.53 -8.97 20.51
C ASN A 32 6.90 -8.88 19.80
N HIS A 33 6.96 -8.31 18.61
CA HIS A 33 8.15 -8.19 17.78
C HIS A 33 8.20 -6.79 17.17
N SER A 34 9.41 -6.26 16.97
CA SER A 34 9.66 -4.96 16.35
C SER A 34 8.82 -4.79 15.08
N ASP A 35 7.72 -4.05 15.18
CA ASP A 35 6.75 -3.99 14.11
C ASP A 35 7.23 -3.04 13.02
N ASP A 36 7.43 -3.58 11.82
CA ASP A 36 7.87 -2.83 10.63
C ASP A 36 6.73 -2.01 9.99
N VAL A 37 5.56 -1.93 10.63
CA VAL A 37 4.35 -1.26 10.14
C VAL A 37 3.89 -0.21 11.16
N ALA A 38 3.62 1.00 10.67
CA ALA A 38 2.97 2.05 11.44
C ALA A 38 1.87 2.69 10.60
N PHE A 39 0.82 3.13 11.26
CA PHE A 39 -0.27 3.90 10.69
C PHE A 39 -0.11 5.35 11.11
N VAL A 40 -0.24 6.27 10.17
CA VAL A 40 0.05 7.69 10.39
C VAL A 40 -1.19 8.52 10.12
N PHE A 41 -1.43 9.49 11.00
CA PHE A 41 -2.54 10.44 10.89
C PHE A 41 -2.00 11.78 10.44
N PHE A 42 -2.71 12.43 9.51
CA PHE A 42 -2.24 13.64 8.85
C PHE A 42 -3.03 14.87 9.26
N ILE A 43 -2.32 15.99 9.44
CA ILE A 43 -2.91 17.32 9.57
C ILE A 43 -2.29 18.29 8.54
N PRO A 44 -3.10 19.02 7.76
CA PRO A 44 -4.54 18.83 7.59
C PRO A 44 -4.85 17.46 6.97
N GLU A 45 -6.11 17.04 7.09
CA GLU A 45 -6.60 15.84 6.40
C GLU A 45 -6.36 15.92 4.90
N VAL A 46 -6.12 14.74 4.32
CA VAL A 46 -5.86 14.57 2.88
C VAL A 46 -7.19 14.66 2.14
N THR A 47 -7.27 15.59 1.17
CA THR A 47 -8.47 15.76 0.34
C THR A 47 -8.35 14.88 -0.90
N PHE A 48 -9.37 14.06 -1.18
CA PHE A 48 -9.38 13.21 -2.36
C PHE A 48 -9.67 14.02 -3.63
N ASN A 49 -8.98 13.68 -4.72
CA ASN A 49 -9.13 14.26 -6.04
C ASN A 49 -8.67 13.26 -7.11
N ASP A 50 -8.53 13.67 -8.37
CA ASP A 50 -8.11 12.76 -9.44
C ASP A 50 -6.71 12.17 -9.27
N TYR A 51 -5.84 12.85 -8.52
CA TYR A 51 -4.45 12.48 -8.24
C TYR A 51 -4.25 11.86 -6.85
N VAL A 52 -5.26 11.94 -5.98
CA VAL A 52 -5.22 11.46 -4.60
C VAL A 52 -6.42 10.56 -4.33
N LYS A 53 -6.21 9.24 -4.44
CA LYS A 53 -7.22 8.22 -4.19
C LYS A 53 -6.68 7.18 -3.21
N PRO A 54 -7.50 6.69 -2.27
CA PRO A 54 -7.09 5.63 -1.36
C PRO A 54 -6.95 4.30 -2.10
N VAL A 55 -6.13 3.41 -1.55
CA VAL A 55 -6.06 1.99 -1.93
C VAL A 55 -6.97 1.19 -1.01
N CYS A 56 -7.50 0.07 -1.50
CA CYS A 56 -8.27 -0.84 -0.66
C CYS A 56 -7.36 -1.57 0.31
N LEU A 57 -7.91 -1.96 1.47
CA LEU A 57 -7.25 -2.84 2.42
C LEU A 57 -7.53 -4.32 2.09
N PRO A 58 -6.56 -5.23 2.29
CA PRO A 58 -6.72 -6.66 2.00
C PRO A 58 -7.76 -7.30 2.89
N ARG A 59 -8.50 -8.26 2.33
CA ARG A 59 -9.49 -9.10 3.02
C ARG A 59 -9.05 -10.57 3.15
N GLN A 60 -7.84 -10.87 2.70
CA GLN A 60 -7.22 -12.19 2.71
C GLN A 60 -5.71 -12.00 2.56
N HIS A 61 -4.91 -12.95 3.05
CA HIS A 61 -3.45 -12.82 3.04
C HIS A 61 -2.84 -12.72 1.65
N GLN A 62 -3.39 -13.37 0.63
CA GLN A 62 -2.76 -13.44 -0.70
C GLN A 62 -3.70 -12.89 -1.78
N PRO A 63 -3.20 -12.12 -2.76
CA PRO A 63 -4.00 -11.74 -3.92
C PRO A 63 -4.31 -12.94 -4.81
N PRO A 64 -5.38 -12.90 -5.63
CA PRO A 64 -5.65 -13.95 -6.59
C PRO A 64 -4.41 -14.22 -7.49
N PRO A 65 -4.06 -15.48 -7.80
CA PRO A 65 -2.77 -15.80 -8.46
C PRO A 65 -2.53 -15.10 -9.81
N LYS A 66 -3.60 -14.77 -10.54
CA LYS A 66 -3.56 -14.09 -11.84
C LYS A 66 -3.69 -12.57 -11.73
N SER A 67 -3.83 -12.01 -10.52
CA SER A 67 -3.98 -10.58 -10.32
C SER A 67 -2.74 -9.82 -10.78
N PRO A 68 -2.91 -8.77 -11.60
CA PRO A 68 -1.88 -7.76 -11.79
C PRO A 68 -1.54 -7.10 -10.46
N CYS A 69 -0.25 -6.93 -10.20
CA CYS A 69 0.27 -6.19 -9.06
C CYS A 69 1.19 -5.09 -9.55
N ALA A 70 1.18 -3.96 -8.86
CA ALA A 70 2.07 -2.84 -9.07
C ALA A 70 2.87 -2.59 -7.79
N LEU A 71 4.12 -2.20 -7.99
CA LEU A 71 4.94 -1.67 -6.93
C LEU A 71 5.62 -0.41 -7.43
N THR A 72 5.53 0.62 -6.61
CA THR A 72 6.07 1.94 -6.92
C THR A 72 7.39 2.14 -6.17
N GLY A 73 8.24 2.97 -6.74
CA GLY A 73 9.46 3.41 -6.08
C GLY A 73 9.84 4.77 -6.62
N ILE A 74 10.41 5.60 -5.76
CA ILE A 74 10.96 6.89 -6.15
C ILE A 74 12.44 6.68 -6.42
N SER A 75 12.85 6.90 -7.67
CA SER A 75 14.26 7.13 -8.00
C SER A 75 14.54 8.63 -7.96
N LYS A 76 15.82 9.03 -7.90
CA LYS A 76 16.30 10.42 -7.66
C LYS A 76 15.50 11.56 -8.32
N VAL A 77 14.77 11.32 -9.42
CA VAL A 77 13.94 12.33 -10.08
C VAL A 77 12.62 11.78 -10.66
N GLN A 78 12.29 10.49 -10.47
CA GLN A 78 11.11 9.90 -11.13
C GLN A 78 10.44 8.82 -10.29
N LEU A 79 9.11 8.91 -10.21
CA LEU A 79 8.26 7.79 -9.82
C LEU A 79 8.38 6.70 -10.88
N LYS A 80 8.66 5.48 -10.47
CA LYS A 80 8.58 4.33 -11.36
C LYS A 80 7.61 3.32 -10.78
N GLU A 81 6.71 2.88 -11.62
CA GLU A 81 5.85 1.74 -11.36
C GLU A 81 6.45 0.49 -12.02
N THR A 82 6.28 -0.64 -11.38
CA THR A 82 6.63 -1.92 -11.99
C THR A 82 5.50 -2.91 -11.78
N LEU A 83 5.03 -3.42 -12.91
CA LEU A 83 3.94 -4.38 -12.98
C LEU A 83 4.47 -5.80 -12.96
N LEU A 84 3.81 -6.66 -12.19
CA LEU A 84 4.03 -8.10 -12.18
C LEU A 84 2.69 -8.83 -12.00
N LEU A 85 2.72 -10.15 -12.04
CA LEU A 85 1.59 -10.98 -11.65
C LEU A 85 1.80 -11.54 -10.26
N ALA A 86 0.73 -11.61 -9.46
CA ALA A 86 0.73 -12.15 -8.10
C ALA A 86 1.44 -13.51 -7.97
N ARG A 87 1.26 -14.42 -8.94
CA ARG A 87 1.97 -15.71 -8.99
C ARG A 87 3.51 -15.65 -8.93
N ARG A 88 4.12 -14.48 -9.19
CA ARG A 88 5.57 -14.28 -9.08
C ARG A 88 6.03 -13.99 -7.65
N MET A 89 5.10 -13.75 -6.74
CA MET A 89 5.35 -13.53 -5.33
C MET A 89 5.40 -14.86 -4.59
N LYS A 90 6.29 -14.97 -3.60
CA LYS A 90 6.38 -16.12 -2.71
C LYS A 90 6.11 -15.69 -1.28
N GLY A 91 5.02 -16.17 -0.70
CA GLY A 91 4.73 -16.02 0.73
C GLY A 91 5.72 -16.79 1.60
N TYR A 92 6.09 -16.25 2.75
CA TYR A 92 6.78 -16.96 3.83
C TYR A 92 6.52 -16.29 5.17
N SER A 93 6.70 -17.05 6.26
CA SER A 93 6.53 -16.54 7.62
C SER A 93 7.89 -16.43 8.32
N PHE A 94 8.07 -15.40 9.14
CA PHE A 94 9.28 -15.20 9.95
C PHE A 94 8.95 -14.36 11.19
N GLY A 95 9.31 -14.84 12.39
CA GLY A 95 9.05 -14.12 13.64
C GLY A 95 7.56 -13.78 13.85
N GLY A 96 6.65 -14.69 13.51
CA GLY A 96 5.20 -14.47 13.63
C GLY A 96 4.56 -13.62 12.51
N ASN A 97 5.36 -12.95 11.68
CA ASN A 97 4.85 -12.11 10.59
C ASN A 97 4.84 -12.84 9.24
N GLN A 98 3.88 -12.51 8.38
CA GLN A 98 3.81 -12.95 6.99
C GLN A 98 4.52 -11.95 6.06
N TYR A 99 5.18 -12.46 5.03
CA TYR A 99 5.94 -11.66 4.08
C TYR A 99 5.79 -12.18 2.65
N PHE A 100 5.95 -11.29 1.68
CA PHE A 100 6.15 -11.63 0.28
C PHE A 100 7.60 -11.42 -0.15
N ARG A 101 8.15 -12.39 -0.88
CA ARG A 101 9.37 -12.20 -1.67
C ARG A 101 9.02 -12.06 -3.13
N ILE A 102 9.59 -11.04 -3.74
CA ILE A 102 9.52 -10.81 -5.17
C ILE A 102 10.94 -10.92 -5.70
N LYS A 103 11.15 -11.75 -6.72
CA LYS A 103 12.45 -11.76 -7.40
C LYS A 103 12.62 -10.40 -8.06
N ASP A 104 13.73 -9.73 -7.78
CA ASP A 104 14.02 -8.45 -8.39
C ASP A 104 14.26 -8.66 -9.88
N THR A 105 13.25 -8.36 -10.68
CA THR A 105 13.46 -8.05 -12.10
C THR A 105 14.18 -6.69 -12.27
N PHE A 106 14.43 -5.99 -11.16
CA PHE A 106 15.06 -4.66 -11.07
C PHE A 106 16.56 -4.63 -11.28
N ASP A 107 17.23 -5.80 -11.34
CA ASP A 107 18.69 -5.91 -11.47
C ASP A 107 19.22 -5.21 -12.75
N LYS A 108 18.34 -4.88 -13.72
CA LYS A 108 18.69 -4.07 -14.90
C LYS A 108 18.48 -2.55 -14.73
N THR A 109 17.87 -2.07 -13.65
CA THR A 109 17.44 -0.66 -13.54
C THR A 109 17.92 0.06 -12.29
N GLY A 110 18.69 -0.59 -11.40
CA GLY A 110 19.32 0.08 -10.24
C GLY A 110 18.32 0.72 -9.27
N LYS A 111 17.08 0.24 -9.24
CA LYS A 111 15.99 0.83 -8.46
C LYS A 111 15.76 0.02 -7.18
N THR A 112 16.15 0.61 -6.06
CA THR A 112 15.79 0.17 -4.71
C THR A 112 14.41 0.73 -4.39
N HIS A 113 13.44 -0.13 -4.10
CA HIS A 113 12.20 0.31 -3.46
C HIS A 113 12.56 0.97 -2.12
N LEU A 114 11.94 2.10 -1.81
CA LEU A 114 12.12 2.77 -0.53
C LEU A 114 11.42 1.96 0.57
N VAL A 115 11.88 2.09 1.81
CA VAL A 115 11.15 1.57 2.98
C VAL A 115 9.70 2.09 2.93
N GLY A 116 8.74 1.21 3.14
CA GLY A 116 7.31 1.57 3.10
C GLY A 116 6.70 1.66 1.69
N SER A 117 7.47 1.39 0.62
CA SER A 117 6.92 1.39 -0.76
C SER A 117 5.78 0.38 -0.89
N PRO A 118 4.65 0.74 -1.51
CA PRO A 118 3.47 -0.11 -1.54
C PRO A 118 3.60 -1.24 -2.56
N LEU A 119 3.14 -2.43 -2.17
CA LEU A 119 2.78 -3.53 -3.05
C LEU A 119 1.26 -3.58 -3.15
N VAL A 120 0.73 -3.16 -4.30
CA VAL A 120 -0.71 -3.19 -4.57
C VAL A 120 -1.04 -4.25 -5.60
N CYS A 121 -2.16 -4.95 -5.44
CA CYS A 121 -2.64 -5.95 -6.40
C CYS A 121 -4.12 -5.73 -6.69
N ARG A 122 -4.53 -6.03 -7.92
CA ARG A 122 -5.93 -5.91 -8.31
C ARG A 122 -6.74 -7.08 -7.73
N HIS A 123 -7.74 -6.77 -6.92
CA HIS A 123 -8.66 -7.73 -6.32
C HIS A 123 -10.09 -7.21 -6.49
N ASN A 124 -10.97 -7.99 -7.13
CA ASN A 124 -12.37 -7.61 -7.41
C ASN A 124 -12.49 -6.26 -8.12
N GLY A 125 -11.61 -6.04 -9.11
CA GLY A 125 -11.59 -4.81 -9.91
C GLY A 125 -10.83 -3.64 -9.26
N LEU A 126 -10.58 -3.66 -7.95
CA LEU A 126 -9.98 -2.57 -7.17
C LEU A 126 -8.51 -2.83 -6.86
N TRP A 127 -7.73 -1.76 -6.66
CA TRP A 127 -6.33 -1.86 -6.22
C TRP A 127 -6.26 -1.98 -4.70
N THR A 128 -5.65 -3.06 -4.21
CA THR A 128 -5.60 -3.43 -2.79
C THR A 128 -4.16 -3.49 -2.31
N LEU A 129 -3.86 -2.90 -1.16
CA LEU A 129 -2.51 -2.85 -0.55
C LEU A 129 -2.17 -4.14 0.20
N TYR A 130 -1.46 -5.05 -0.46
CA TYR A 130 -1.10 -6.33 0.15
C TYR A 130 0.16 -6.27 1.01
N GLY A 131 1.07 -5.33 0.75
CA GLY A 131 2.29 -5.25 1.54
C GLY A 131 3.02 -3.91 1.44
N ILE A 132 3.96 -3.71 2.35
CA ILE A 132 4.90 -2.59 2.31
C ILE A 132 6.34 -3.10 2.30
N ASN A 133 7.20 -2.44 1.53
CA ASN A 133 8.58 -2.87 1.33
C ASN A 133 9.42 -2.71 2.59
N VAL A 134 10.16 -3.77 2.95
CA VAL A 134 11.06 -3.82 4.11
C VAL A 134 12.47 -4.21 3.63
N PRO A 135 13.29 -3.24 3.18
CA PRO A 135 14.63 -3.48 2.65
C PRO A 135 15.56 -4.23 3.59
N GLY A 136 15.43 -4.03 4.91
CA GLY A 136 16.28 -4.70 5.91
C GLY A 136 16.18 -6.23 5.91
N LEU A 137 15.08 -6.78 5.35
CA LEU A 137 14.83 -8.22 5.22
C LEU A 137 15.03 -8.72 3.78
N ALA A 138 15.50 -7.87 2.88
CA ALA A 138 15.77 -8.23 1.49
C ALA A 138 16.98 -9.17 1.39
N LYS A 139 16.89 -10.17 0.51
CA LYS A 139 18.05 -10.98 0.10
C LYS A 139 18.57 -10.44 -1.23
N LYS A 140 19.81 -10.76 -1.61
CA LYS A 140 20.37 -10.40 -2.92
C LYS A 140 19.37 -10.76 -4.05
N ARG A 141 19.04 -9.77 -4.90
CA ARG A 141 18.07 -9.88 -6.01
C ARG A 141 16.64 -10.24 -5.59
N ARG A 142 16.23 -9.88 -4.38
CA ARG A 142 14.85 -10.04 -3.91
C ARG A 142 14.41 -8.87 -3.05
N SER A 143 13.29 -8.28 -3.40
CA SER A 143 12.54 -7.38 -2.54
C SER A 143 11.67 -8.19 -1.58
N THR A 144 11.59 -7.72 -0.33
CA THR A 144 10.79 -8.31 0.74
C THR A 144 9.74 -7.30 1.15
N PHE A 145 8.49 -7.74 1.22
CA PHE A 145 7.36 -6.93 1.69
C PHE A 145 6.74 -7.61 2.90
N ILE A 146 6.42 -6.86 3.94
CA ILE A 146 5.58 -7.37 5.03
C ILE A 146 4.12 -7.37 4.56
N GLU A 147 3.42 -8.46 4.81
CA GLU A 147 2.00 -8.66 4.48
C GLU A 147 1.13 -7.94 5.52
N LEU A 148 0.06 -7.28 5.06
CA LEU A 148 -0.71 -6.36 5.91
C LEU A 148 -1.97 -6.95 6.52
N TYR A 149 -2.58 -8.00 5.97
CA TYR A 149 -3.87 -8.53 6.41
C TYR A 149 -3.87 -8.84 7.91
N ASP A 150 -2.85 -9.54 8.42
CA ASP A 150 -2.74 -9.84 9.86
C ASP A 150 -2.55 -8.58 10.72
N LYS A 151 -1.91 -7.54 10.17
CA LYS A 151 -1.66 -6.27 10.87
C LYS A 151 -2.89 -5.36 10.92
N LEU A 152 -3.85 -5.56 10.01
CA LEU A 152 -5.08 -4.78 9.97
C LEU A 152 -6.02 -5.09 11.13
N ASN A 153 -6.08 -6.34 11.57
CA ASN A 153 -6.91 -6.73 12.72
C ASN A 153 -6.49 -5.96 13.98
N SER A 154 -5.19 -5.69 14.15
CA SER A 154 -4.65 -4.96 15.31
C SER A 154 -4.99 -3.47 15.33
N ILE A 155 -5.38 -2.87 14.20
CA ILE A 155 -5.76 -1.45 14.13
C ILE A 155 -7.26 -1.24 14.00
N GLN A 156 -8.01 -2.24 13.56
CA GLN A 156 -9.45 -2.12 13.34
C GLN A 156 -10.19 -1.68 14.61
N ASP A 157 -9.78 -2.20 15.77
CA ASP A 157 -10.34 -1.84 17.07
C ASP A 157 -9.88 -0.46 17.57
N GLU A 158 -8.67 -0.05 17.23
CA GLU A 158 -8.09 1.21 17.70
C GLU A 158 -8.58 2.43 16.91
N VAL A 159 -8.77 2.28 15.59
CA VAL A 159 -8.96 3.42 14.67
C VAL A 159 -10.39 3.48 14.12
N GLN A 160 -11.30 2.63 14.61
CA GLN A 160 -12.68 2.52 14.13
C GLN A 160 -12.72 2.47 12.60
N LEU A 161 -11.95 1.57 12.00
CA LEU A 161 -11.96 1.41 10.54
C LEU A 161 -13.40 1.10 10.10
N PRO A 162 -13.93 1.76 9.05
CA PRO A 162 -15.28 1.49 8.59
C PRO A 162 -15.38 0.02 8.14
N VAL A 163 -16.05 -0.78 8.97
CA VAL A 163 -16.37 -2.17 8.65
C VAL A 163 -17.42 -2.12 7.56
N GLY A 164 -17.08 -2.59 6.36
CA GLY A 164 -18.03 -2.65 5.25
C GLY A 164 -19.24 -3.49 5.68
N SER A 165 -20.38 -2.84 5.88
CA SER A 165 -21.62 -3.52 6.21
C SER A 165 -22.06 -4.35 5.01
N ASN A 166 -21.86 -5.66 5.08
CA ASN A 166 -22.59 -6.61 4.25
C ASN A 166 -24.03 -6.71 4.78
N THR A 167 -24.82 -5.66 4.57
CA THR A 167 -26.27 -5.66 4.78
C THR A 167 -26.94 -4.91 3.63
N THR A 168 -27.49 -5.71 2.72
CA THR A 168 -28.65 -5.45 1.86
C THR A 168 -29.54 -4.27 2.27
N HIS A 169 -29.64 -3.26 1.40
CA HIS A 169 -30.83 -2.45 1.08
C HIS A 169 -30.46 -1.64 -0.19
N SER A 170 -30.92 -2.06 -1.37
CA SER A 170 -32.13 -1.56 -2.06
C SER A 170 -32.05 -0.09 -2.49
N THR A 171 -32.22 0.12 -3.80
CA THR A 171 -32.79 1.32 -4.48
C THR A 171 -31.97 2.63 -4.36
N SER A 172 -31.59 3.35 -5.43
CA SER A 172 -32.24 3.56 -6.73
C SER A 172 -31.21 3.99 -7.78
N ILE A 173 -31.30 3.40 -8.98
CA ILE A 173 -30.87 4.04 -10.23
C ILE A 173 -32.09 4.83 -10.71
N GLU A 174 -31.99 6.16 -10.83
CA GLU A 174 -32.80 6.91 -11.79
C GLU A 174 -31.94 7.98 -12.49
N HIS A 175 -31.82 7.81 -13.82
CA HIS A 175 -31.82 8.79 -14.94
C HIS A 175 -31.06 10.12 -14.73
N LEU A 176 -30.03 10.52 -15.49
CA LEU A 176 -29.88 10.63 -16.96
C LEU A 176 -31.07 11.29 -17.66
N GLU A 177 -31.17 12.61 -17.50
CA GLU A 177 -31.28 13.62 -18.56
C GLU A 177 -30.33 14.79 -18.24
#